data_AF-A0A1F9K3E6-F1
#
_entry.id   AF-A0A1F9K3E6-F1
#
_cell.length_a   1.000
_cell.length_b   1.000
_cell.length_c   1.000
_cell.angle_alpha   90.00
_cell.angle_beta   90.00
_cell.angle_gamma   90.00
#
_symmetry.space_group_name_H-M   'P 1'
#
loop_
_entity.id
_entity.type
_entity.pdbx_description
1 polymer ?
#
loop_
_entity_poly.entity_id
_entity_poly.type
_entity_poly.pdbx_seq_one_letter_code
_entity_poly.pdbx_strand_id
1 'polypeptide(L)'
;MGEHLLSAFNVPFESWVDVCGFCFCLDLVAWYHLRGMEDCSYAPLAREMTTMVHEERFHASFGARRIRDIVQNPEYARLCGATKAEAQRTVDKWYPQALDTFGAADSKFGKLAVAYGIRRWDNETLRRMFRQDIDAQIEAIGLKVPDPLKGRKIL
;
A
#
# COMPACT_ATOMS: atom_id res chain seq x y z
N MET A 1 12.63 16.32 8.10
CA MET A 1 11.26 15.83 7.86
C MET A 1 10.51 15.96 9.18
N GLY A 2 9.30 16.53 9.17
CA GLY A 2 8.49 16.71 10.38
C GLY A 2 7.73 15.44 10.74
N GLU A 3 7.04 15.43 11.88
CA GLU A 3 6.13 14.33 12.24
C GLU A 3 4.88 14.36 11.33
N HIS A 4 4.60 13.24 10.68
CA HIS A 4 3.43 13.05 9.83
C HIS A 4 2.29 12.39 10.61
N LEU A 5 1.04 12.73 10.25
CA LEU A 5 -0.16 12.18 10.91
C LEU A 5 -0.28 10.65 10.76
N LEU A 6 0.04 10.14 9.58
CA LEU A 6 0.04 8.70 9.32
C LEU A 6 1.41 8.13 9.68
N SER A 7 1.42 7.19 10.63
CA SER A 7 2.64 6.62 11.21
C SER A 7 3.56 5.97 10.16
N ALA A 8 3.00 5.45 9.06
CA ALA A 8 3.76 4.88 7.95
C ALA A 8 4.76 5.87 7.33
N PHE A 9 4.45 7.17 7.26
CA PHE A 9 5.36 8.18 6.71
C PHE A 9 6.45 8.63 7.68
N ASN A 10 6.40 8.18 8.93
CA ASN A 10 7.47 8.40 9.91
C ASN A 10 8.47 7.23 9.95
N VAL A 11 8.25 6.18 9.16
CA VAL A 11 9.19 5.05 9.04
C VAL A 11 10.35 5.48 8.12
N PRO A 12 11.62 5.33 8.54
CA PRO A 12 12.76 5.77 7.76
C PRO A 12 12.95 4.93 6.49
N PHE A 13 13.31 5.59 5.41
CA PHE A 13 13.78 4.97 4.17
C PHE A 13 15.30 4.75 4.26
N GLU A 14 15.74 3.49 4.27
CA GLU A 14 17.15 3.17 4.52
C GLU A 14 17.91 2.80 3.24
N SER A 15 17.20 2.56 2.13
CA SER A 15 17.80 2.15 0.86
C SER A 15 16.89 2.42 -0.34
N TRP A 16 17.41 2.23 -1.56
CA TRP A 16 16.60 2.20 -2.78
C TRP A 16 15.58 1.06 -2.76
N VAL A 17 15.94 -0.10 -2.20
CA VAL A 17 15.03 -1.24 -2.08
C VAL A 17 13.84 -0.86 -1.21
N ASP A 18 14.07 -0.13 -0.11
CA ASP A 18 13.01 0.38 0.76
C ASP A 18 12.05 1.31 0.05
N VAL A 19 12.54 2.20 -0.82
CA VAL A 19 11.68 3.05 -1.66
C VAL A 19 10.81 2.17 -2.56
N CYS A 20 11.38 1.14 -3.20
CA CYS A 20 10.62 0.21 -4.03
C CYS A 20 9.55 -0.53 -3.23
N GLY A 21 9.87 -0.94 -1.99
CA GLY A 21 8.93 -1.65 -1.11
C GLY A 21 7.81 -0.77 -0.59
N PHE A 22 8.13 0.48 -0.24
CA PHE A 22 7.13 1.48 0.08
C PHE A 22 6.17 1.66 -1.09
N CYS A 23 6.68 1.92 -2.31
CA CYS A 23 5.82 2.08 -3.48
C CYS A 23 5.00 0.81 -3.78
N PHE A 24 5.59 -0.38 -3.57
CA PHE A 24 4.88 -1.63 -3.79
C PHE A 24 3.73 -1.85 -2.80
N CYS A 25 3.88 -1.41 -1.54
CA CYS A 25 2.88 -1.60 -0.51
C CYS A 25 1.94 -0.39 -0.36
N LEU A 26 2.48 0.80 -0.08
CA LEU A 26 1.73 1.99 0.33
C LEU A 26 1.06 2.72 -0.84
N ASP A 27 1.66 2.78 -2.04
CA ASP A 27 1.00 3.40 -3.20
C ASP A 27 -0.23 2.56 -3.63
N LEU A 28 -0.16 1.23 -3.43
CA LEU A 28 -1.33 0.38 -3.63
C LEU A 28 -2.42 0.65 -2.57
N VAL A 29 -2.05 0.92 -1.31
CA VAL A 29 -3.01 1.38 -0.29
C VAL A 29 -3.66 2.71 -0.69
N ALA A 30 -2.86 3.67 -1.14
CA ALA A 30 -3.36 4.96 -1.61
C ALA A 30 -4.37 4.78 -2.75
N TRP A 31 -4.05 3.92 -3.72
CA TRP A 31 -4.97 3.59 -4.81
C TRP A 31 -6.30 3.04 -4.31
N TYR A 32 -6.32 2.10 -3.36
CA TYR A 32 -7.57 1.57 -2.79
C TYR A 32 -8.37 2.62 -2.02
N HIS A 33 -7.72 3.53 -1.30
CA HIS A 33 -8.40 4.64 -0.63
C HIS A 33 -9.04 5.61 -1.63
N LEU A 34 -8.29 6.03 -2.66
CA LEU A 34 -8.78 6.92 -3.71
C LEU A 34 -9.96 6.29 -4.46
N ARG A 35 -9.82 5.01 -4.84
CA ARG A 35 -10.89 4.24 -5.48
C ARG A 35 -12.13 4.14 -4.61
N GLY A 36 -11.97 4.04 -3.30
CA GLY A 36 -13.10 4.06 -2.36
C GLY A 36 -13.88 5.38 -2.35
N MET A 37 -13.27 6.48 -2.80
CA MET A 37 -13.84 7.84 -2.82
C MET A 37 -14.23 8.33 -4.23
N GLU A 38 -13.98 7.54 -5.29
CA GLU A 38 -14.22 7.92 -6.69
C GLU A 38 -15.67 8.34 -6.95
N ASP A 39 -16.63 7.68 -6.29
CA ASP A 39 -18.07 7.98 -6.38
C ASP A 39 -18.62 8.67 -5.12
N CYS A 40 -17.82 9.50 -4.44
CA CYS A 40 -18.26 10.09 -3.17
C CYS A 40 -19.43 11.09 -3.34
N SER A 41 -20.20 11.29 -2.26
CA SER A 41 -21.38 12.16 -2.22
C SER A 41 -21.07 13.65 -2.39
N TYR A 42 -19.79 14.06 -2.27
CA TYR A 42 -19.34 15.42 -2.49
C TYR A 42 -18.68 15.56 -3.87
N ALA A 43 -19.44 16.07 -4.84
CA ALA A 43 -19.06 16.10 -6.25
C ALA A 43 -17.69 16.72 -6.56
N PRO A 44 -17.23 17.82 -5.90
CA PRO A 44 -15.88 18.33 -6.13
C PRO A 44 -14.79 17.32 -5.80
N LEU A 45 -14.91 16.58 -4.68
CA LEU A 45 -13.94 15.57 -4.31
C LEU A 45 -13.98 14.37 -5.28
N ALA A 46 -15.18 13.88 -5.62
CA ALA A 46 -15.34 12.76 -6.55
C ALA A 46 -14.64 13.00 -7.90
N ARG A 47 -14.77 14.21 -8.46
CA ARG A 47 -14.10 14.59 -9.73
C ARG A 47 -12.58 14.50 -9.66
N GLU A 48 -11.99 14.94 -8.56
CA GLU A 48 -10.53 14.87 -8.38
C GLU A 48 -10.06 13.43 -8.14
N MET A 49 -10.85 12.62 -7.43
CA MET A 49 -10.53 11.20 -7.19
C MET A 49 -10.37 10.43 -8.50
N THR A 50 -11.22 10.66 -9.51
CA THR A 50 -11.07 9.97 -10.81
C THR A 50 -9.68 10.19 -11.41
N THR A 51 -9.19 11.44 -11.46
CA THR A 51 -7.85 11.74 -11.98
C THR A 51 -6.77 11.07 -11.12
N MET A 52 -6.84 11.25 -9.80
CA MET A 52 -5.85 10.71 -8.87
C MET A 52 -5.80 9.17 -8.89
N VAL A 53 -6.92 8.48 -9.05
CA VAL A 53 -6.97 6.99 -9.16
C VAL A 53 -6.17 6.51 -10.38
N HIS A 54 -6.23 7.25 -11.50
CA HIS A 54 -5.49 6.90 -12.71
C HIS A 54 -3.98 7.13 -12.53
N GLU A 55 -3.59 8.24 -11.91
CA GLU A 55 -2.19 8.56 -11.61
C GLU A 55 -1.61 7.58 -10.59
N GLU A 56 -2.34 7.28 -9.51
CA GLU A 56 -1.85 6.42 -8.43
C GLU A 56 -1.66 4.97 -8.89
N ARG A 57 -2.43 4.53 -9.91
CA ARG A 57 -2.20 3.23 -10.55
C ARG A 57 -0.82 3.14 -11.17
N PHE A 58 -0.26 4.24 -11.67
CA PHE A 58 1.11 4.28 -12.19
C PHE A 58 2.14 4.08 -11.08
N HIS A 59 1.96 4.71 -9.91
CA HIS A 59 2.82 4.57 -8.73
C HIS A 59 2.81 3.12 -8.20
N ALA A 60 1.62 2.55 -7.97
CA ALA A 60 1.48 1.15 -7.55
C ALA A 60 2.13 0.18 -8.57
N SER A 61 1.91 0.43 -9.87
CA SER A 61 2.54 -0.38 -10.92
C SER A 61 4.05 -0.21 -10.97
N PHE A 62 4.57 0.98 -10.64
CA PHE A 62 6.01 1.21 -10.54
C PHE A 62 6.61 0.38 -9.40
N GLY A 63 6.03 0.44 -8.19
CA GLY A 63 6.48 -0.36 -7.05
C GLY A 63 6.49 -1.86 -7.36
N ALA A 64 5.39 -2.39 -7.90
CA ALA A 64 5.27 -3.79 -8.29
C ALA A 64 6.33 -4.22 -9.31
N ARG A 65 6.58 -3.40 -10.35
CA ARG A 65 7.63 -3.68 -11.34
C ARG A 65 9.02 -3.65 -10.71
N ARG A 66 9.33 -2.65 -9.87
CA ARG A 66 10.68 -2.50 -9.31
C ARG A 66 11.03 -3.62 -8.34
N ILE A 67 10.11 -4.00 -7.46
CA ILE A 67 10.33 -5.13 -6.54
C ILE A 67 10.47 -6.45 -7.32
N ARG A 68 9.63 -6.68 -8.34
CA ARG A 68 9.80 -7.84 -9.24
C ARG A 68 11.17 -7.84 -9.91
N ASP A 69 11.60 -6.71 -10.46
CA ASP A 69 12.88 -6.61 -11.15
C ASP A 69 14.05 -6.89 -10.17
N ILE A 70 13.99 -6.44 -8.91
CA ILE A 70 14.99 -6.80 -7.88
C ILE A 70 15.02 -8.31 -7.62
N VAL A 71 13.86 -8.97 -7.63
CA VAL A 71 13.77 -10.40 -7.31
C VAL A 71 14.11 -11.30 -8.49
N GLN A 72 13.76 -10.91 -9.71
CA GLN A 72 13.77 -11.78 -10.90
C GLN A 72 14.77 -11.35 -11.98
N ASN A 73 15.34 -10.14 -11.91
CA ASN A 73 16.35 -9.67 -12.85
C ASN A 73 17.71 -9.50 -12.14
N PRO A 74 18.64 -10.45 -12.31
CA PRO A 74 19.95 -10.41 -11.66
C PRO A 74 20.76 -9.14 -11.96
N GLU A 75 20.63 -8.59 -13.17
CA GLU A 75 21.36 -7.37 -13.55
C GLU A 75 20.77 -6.13 -12.85
N TYR A 76 19.44 -6.04 -12.77
CA TYR A 76 18.80 -4.95 -12.01
C TYR A 76 19.13 -5.04 -10.51
N ALA A 77 19.08 -6.25 -9.95
CA ALA A 77 19.46 -6.50 -8.56
C ALA A 77 20.92 -6.07 -8.30
N ARG A 78 21.85 -6.43 -9.20
CA ARG A 78 23.26 -6.03 -9.12
C ARG A 78 23.43 -4.51 -9.16
N LEU A 79 22.76 -3.81 -10.08
CA LEU A 79 22.81 -2.34 -10.18
C LEU A 79 22.26 -1.65 -8.94
N CYS A 80 21.27 -2.24 -8.27
CA CYS A 80 20.71 -1.74 -7.02
C CYS A 80 21.54 -2.09 -5.79
N GLY A 81 22.60 -2.92 -5.93
CA GLY A 81 23.30 -3.50 -4.78
C GLY A 81 22.38 -4.33 -3.88
N ALA A 82 21.35 -4.95 -4.47
CA ALA A 82 20.25 -5.58 -3.77
C ALA A 82 20.20 -7.09 -4.00
N THR A 83 19.58 -7.80 -3.08
CA THR A 83 19.34 -9.24 -3.10
C THR A 83 17.85 -9.54 -2.95
N LYS A 84 17.44 -10.75 -3.36
CA LYS A 84 16.08 -11.25 -3.05
C LYS A 84 15.77 -11.22 -1.54
N ALA A 85 16.78 -11.46 -0.70
CA ALA A 85 16.61 -11.39 0.75
C ALA A 85 16.35 -9.96 1.24
N GLU A 86 16.96 -8.94 0.61
CA GLU A 86 16.65 -7.53 0.89
C GLU A 86 15.24 -7.17 0.44
N ALA A 87 14.82 -7.60 -0.75
CA ALA A 87 13.45 -7.41 -1.20
C ALA A 87 12.43 -8.02 -0.21
N GLN A 88 12.69 -9.23 0.30
CA GLN A 88 11.84 -9.83 1.33
C GLN A 88 11.81 -8.99 2.61
N ARG A 89 12.97 -8.58 3.15
CA ARG A 89 13.03 -7.78 4.38
C ARG A 89 12.28 -6.46 4.25
N THR A 90 12.40 -5.83 3.09
CA THR A 90 11.71 -4.59 2.79
C THR A 90 10.18 -4.81 2.71
N VAL A 91 9.70 -5.90 2.08
CA VAL A 91 8.27 -6.23 2.08
C VAL A 91 7.78 -6.51 3.50
N ASP A 92 8.56 -7.26 4.30
CA ASP A 92 8.24 -7.53 5.72
C ASP A 92 8.16 -6.24 6.55
N LYS A 93 8.95 -5.21 6.20
CA LYS A 93 8.95 -3.89 6.86
C LYS A 93 7.71 -3.07 6.53
N TRP A 94 7.30 -3.01 5.26
CA TRP A 94 6.23 -2.11 4.81
C TRP A 94 4.83 -2.72 4.84
N TYR A 95 4.72 -4.04 4.72
CA TYR A 95 3.43 -4.74 4.72
C TYR A 95 2.55 -4.45 5.95
N PRO A 96 3.03 -4.54 7.20
CA PRO A 96 2.20 -4.19 8.36
C PRO A 96 1.80 -2.71 8.39
N GLN A 97 2.66 -1.80 7.91
CA GLN A 97 2.33 -0.37 7.81
C GLN A 97 1.21 -0.12 6.80
N ALA A 98 1.21 -0.86 5.68
CA ALA A 98 0.15 -0.81 4.69
C ALA A 98 -1.19 -1.29 5.27
N LEU A 99 -1.20 -2.40 6.01
CA LEU A 99 -2.42 -2.91 6.66
C LEU A 99 -2.99 -1.96 7.71
N ASP A 100 -2.12 -1.31 8.48
CA ASP A 100 -2.52 -0.35 9.51
C ASP A 100 -3.03 0.97 8.93
N THR A 101 -2.59 1.34 7.73
CA THR A 101 -3.00 2.60 7.07
C THR A 101 -4.49 2.60 6.72
N PHE A 102 -5.14 1.43 6.57
CA PHE A 102 -6.60 1.34 6.45
C PHE A 102 -7.36 1.71 7.73
N GLY A 103 -6.70 1.72 8.90
CA GLY A 103 -7.30 2.07 10.19
C GLY A 103 -8.14 0.94 10.81
N ALA A 104 -8.57 1.12 12.06
CA ALA A 104 -9.27 0.06 12.81
C ALA A 104 -10.55 -0.40 12.12
N ALA A 105 -10.85 -1.70 12.19
CA ALA A 105 -12.01 -2.30 11.53
C ALA A 105 -13.35 -1.74 12.05
N ASP A 106 -13.43 -1.45 13.35
CA ASP A 106 -14.64 -0.98 14.03
C ASP A 106 -14.75 0.55 14.13
N SER A 107 -13.89 1.29 13.41
CA SER A 107 -13.81 2.75 13.44
C SER A 107 -15.17 3.44 13.25
N LYS A 108 -15.57 4.26 14.24
CA LYS A 108 -16.76 5.13 14.16
C LYS A 108 -16.71 6.04 12.93
N PHE A 109 -15.56 6.65 12.66
CA PHE A 109 -15.38 7.53 11.50
C PHE A 109 -15.43 6.74 10.19
N GLY A 110 -14.92 5.51 10.19
CA GLY A 110 -15.04 4.62 9.04
C GLY A 110 -16.49 4.35 8.67
N LYS A 111 -17.33 4.02 9.67
CA LYS A 111 -18.77 3.79 9.50
C LYS A 111 -19.52 5.05 9.05
N LEU A 112 -19.21 6.21 9.62
CA LEU A 112 -19.82 7.49 9.20
C LEU A 112 -19.45 7.87 7.77
N ALA A 113 -18.19 7.65 7.35
CA ALA A 113 -17.76 7.93 5.99
C ALA A 113 -18.55 7.12 4.96
N VAL A 114 -18.87 5.85 5.27
CA VAL A 114 -19.74 5.03 4.42
C VAL A 114 -21.20 5.50 4.48
N ALA A 115 -21.73 5.76 5.69
CA ALA A 115 -23.12 6.21 5.86
C ALA A 115 -23.42 7.53 5.14
N TYR A 116 -22.47 8.45 5.07
CA TYR A 116 -22.59 9.71 4.34
C TYR A 116 -22.15 9.65 2.88
N GLY A 117 -21.79 8.47 2.38
CA GLY A 117 -21.36 8.29 0.99
C GLY A 117 -20.02 8.95 0.66
N ILE A 118 -19.18 9.29 1.65
CA ILE A 118 -17.81 9.78 1.41
C ILE A 118 -16.92 8.65 0.89
N ARG A 119 -17.15 7.42 1.35
CA ARG A 119 -16.49 6.21 0.84
C ARG A 119 -17.51 5.12 0.55
N ARG A 120 -17.22 4.30 -0.46
CA ARG A 120 -18.05 3.15 -0.83
C ARG A 120 -17.89 1.95 0.11
N TRP A 121 -16.70 1.76 0.67
CA TRP A 121 -16.36 0.59 1.48
C TRP A 121 -15.77 0.96 2.84
N ASP A 122 -16.01 0.11 3.82
CA ASP A 122 -15.38 0.21 5.14
C ASP A 122 -13.90 -0.20 5.12
N ASN A 123 -13.21 0.07 6.23
CA ASN A 123 -11.77 -0.15 6.38
C ASN A 123 -11.37 -1.61 6.18
N GLU A 124 -12.14 -2.55 6.73
CA GLU A 124 -11.83 -3.98 6.64
C GLU A 124 -12.07 -4.51 5.22
N THR A 125 -13.09 -4.01 4.53
CA THR A 125 -13.35 -4.36 3.14
C THR A 125 -12.24 -3.85 2.22
N LEU A 126 -11.79 -2.61 2.39
CA LEU A 126 -10.64 -2.08 1.64
C LEU A 126 -9.36 -2.88 1.94
N ARG A 127 -9.08 -3.18 3.22
CA ARG A 127 -7.94 -4.00 3.62
C ARG A 127 -7.98 -5.40 2.99
N ARG A 128 -9.14 -6.04 2.96
CA ARG A 128 -9.32 -7.36 2.34
C ARG A 128 -9.07 -7.31 0.83
N MET A 129 -9.59 -6.31 0.13
CA MET A 129 -9.34 -6.13 -1.31
C MET A 129 -7.85 -5.91 -1.59
N PHE A 130 -7.20 -5.03 -0.81
CA PHE A 130 -5.76 -4.81 -0.87
C PHE A 130 -4.97 -6.11 -0.67
N ARG A 131 -5.30 -6.90 0.36
CA ARG A 131 -4.63 -8.17 0.66
C ARG A 131 -4.79 -9.18 -0.47
N GLN A 132 -5.99 -9.33 -1.02
CA GLN A 132 -6.22 -10.23 -2.16
C GLN A 132 -5.31 -9.90 -3.35
N ASP A 133 -5.04 -8.61 -3.57
CA ASP A 133 -4.20 -8.13 -4.65
C ASP A 133 -2.71 -8.28 -4.33
N ILE A 134 -2.25 -7.70 -3.23
CA ILE A 134 -0.81 -7.68 -2.90
C ILE A 134 -0.27 -9.06 -2.52
N ASP A 135 -1.06 -9.91 -1.84
CA ASP A 135 -0.61 -11.25 -1.44
C ASP A 135 -0.33 -12.09 -2.71
N ALA A 136 -1.22 -12.00 -3.71
CA ALA A 136 -1.01 -12.65 -5.01
C ALA A 136 0.22 -12.09 -5.76
N GLN A 137 0.45 -10.78 -5.72
CA GLN A 137 1.62 -10.16 -6.34
C GLN A 137 2.93 -10.61 -5.67
N ILE A 138 2.96 -10.69 -4.33
CA ILE A 138 4.13 -11.15 -3.55
C ILE A 138 4.49 -12.60 -3.90
N GLU A 139 3.49 -13.49 -3.96
CA GLU A 139 3.69 -14.90 -4.31
C GLU A 139 4.16 -15.06 -5.75
N ALA A 140 3.57 -14.32 -6.69
CA ALA A 140 3.89 -14.40 -8.11
C ALA A 140 5.36 -14.03 -8.41
N ILE A 141 5.97 -13.16 -7.61
CA ILE A 141 7.38 -12.81 -7.74
C ILE A 141 8.31 -13.74 -6.96
N GLY A 142 7.77 -14.72 -6.23
CA GLY A 142 8.51 -15.71 -5.48
C GLY A 142 9.02 -15.23 -4.12
N LEU A 143 8.41 -14.18 -3.55
CA LEU A 143 8.57 -13.78 -2.16
C LEU A 143 7.52 -14.51 -1.29
N LYS A 144 7.67 -14.43 0.03
CA LYS A 144 6.71 -14.97 1.00
C LYS A 144 5.80 -13.86 1.49
N VAL A 145 4.49 -14.11 1.52
CA VAL A 145 3.52 -13.20 2.13
C VAL A 145 3.84 -13.05 3.62
N PRO A 146 4.05 -11.82 4.12
CA PRO A 146 4.27 -11.60 5.55
C PRO A 146 3.05 -12.02 6.38
N ASP A 147 3.26 -12.44 7.63
CA ASP A 147 2.17 -12.69 8.56
C ASP A 147 1.35 -11.40 8.77
N PRO A 148 0.04 -11.40 8.47
CA PRO A 148 -0.78 -10.19 8.51
C PRO A 148 -1.04 -9.66 9.92
N LEU A 149 -0.66 -10.38 10.98
CA LEU A 149 -0.75 -9.88 12.37
C LEU A 149 0.59 -9.38 12.89
N LYS A 150 1.71 -9.78 12.28
CA LYS A 150 3.04 -9.46 12.77
C LYS A 150 3.38 -8.00 12.50
N GLY A 151 3.68 -7.25 13.56
CA GLY A 151 4.16 -5.86 13.47
C GLY A 151 3.05 -4.81 13.24
N ARG A 152 1.78 -5.22 13.20
CA ARG A 152 0.63 -4.30 13.18
C ARG A 152 0.41 -3.67 14.56
N LYS A 153 -0.02 -2.42 14.55
CA LYS A 153 -0.34 -1.58 15.71
C LYS A 153 -1.84 -1.24 15.76
N ILE A 154 -2.53 -1.34 14.63
CA ILE A 154 -3.96 -1.02 14.50
C ILE A 154 -4.65 -2.28 13.98
N LEU A 155 -5.63 -2.82 14.70
CA LEU A 155 -6.37 -4.02 14.27
C LEU A 155 -7.69 -3.64 13.58
#